data_AF-A0AAP2BR50-F1
#
_entry.id   AF-A0AAP2BR50-F1
#
_cell.length_a   1.000
_cell.length_b   1.000
_cell.length_c   1.000
_cell.angle_alpha   90.00
_cell.angle_beta   90.00
_cell.angle_gamma   90.00
#
_symmetry.space_group_name_H-M   'P 1'
#
loop_
_entity.id
_entity.type
_entity.pdbx_description
1 polymer ?
#
loop_
_entity_poly.entity_id
_entity_poly.type
_entity_poly.pdbx_seq_one_letter_code
_entity_poly.pdbx_strand_id
1 'polypeptide(L)'
;MAARKAMPAWGAQTSIERIKTINATLPSFSLKTVEALVDVLERTQLANAAQDDHINQQQNRIDQLESKSAELGRRLYQYSMEPGEAERRIAELESRTGTIAIHDVIAERQRQQTVKGFSVEQDDTYVGFQLSAAAICYIEPMEAESYWPADWHDDSFKPTDTRRNLIKAAALIIAEIERLDRQLPEEGL
;
A
#
# COMPACT_ATOMS: atom_id res chain seq x y z
N MET A 1 -18.10 19.14 -57.23
CA MET A 1 -18.71 18.41 -58.37
C MET A 1 -18.27 19.07 -59.66
N ALA A 2 -17.40 18.44 -60.44
CA ALA A 2 -17.05 18.94 -61.78
C ALA A 2 -18.20 18.63 -62.74
N ALA A 3 -18.83 19.65 -63.31
CA ALA A 3 -19.87 19.49 -64.30
C ALA A 3 -19.31 18.71 -65.51
N ARG A 4 -19.96 17.60 -65.87
CA ARG A 4 -19.59 16.80 -67.03
C ARG A 4 -19.80 17.66 -68.29
N LYS A 5 -18.70 18.02 -68.95
CA LYS A 5 -18.70 18.81 -70.20
C LYS A 5 -19.54 18.08 -71.25
N ALA A 6 -20.50 18.77 -71.87
CA ALA A 6 -21.35 18.20 -72.91
C ALA A 6 -20.50 17.65 -74.07
N MET A 7 -20.82 16.45 -74.55
CA MET A 7 -20.01 15.78 -75.57
C MET A 7 -20.24 16.42 -76.96
N PRO A 8 -19.18 16.66 -77.75
CA PRO A 8 -19.27 17.30 -79.07
C PRO A 8 -20.11 16.50 -80.09
N ALA A 9 -20.67 17.19 -81.09
CA ALA A 9 -21.53 16.62 -82.14
C ALA A 9 -20.80 15.56 -83.01
N TRP A 10 -21.55 14.65 -83.65
CA TRP A 10 -21.03 13.51 -84.39
C TRP A 10 -20.14 13.91 -85.59
N GLY A 11 -18.92 13.37 -85.62
CA GLY A 11 -17.96 13.44 -86.74
C GLY A 11 -16.93 12.30 -86.66
N ALA A 12 -16.30 11.93 -87.79
CA ALA A 12 -15.48 10.72 -87.91
C ALA A 12 -14.43 10.52 -86.80
N GLN A 13 -13.73 11.57 -86.39
CA GLN A 13 -12.74 11.54 -85.31
C GLN A 13 -13.38 11.32 -83.93
N THR A 14 -14.54 11.95 -83.67
CA THR A 14 -15.28 11.81 -82.40
C THR A 14 -15.94 10.44 -82.25
N SER A 15 -16.36 9.82 -83.35
CA SER A 15 -16.95 8.47 -83.34
C SER A 15 -15.90 7.42 -82.97
N ILE A 16 -14.68 7.53 -83.52
CA ILE A 16 -13.56 6.63 -83.20
C ILE A 16 -13.16 6.73 -81.72
N GLU A 17 -13.00 7.95 -81.20
CA GLU A 17 -12.63 8.14 -79.78
C GLU A 17 -13.73 7.68 -78.81
N ARG A 18 -15.01 7.85 -79.16
CA ARG A 18 -16.12 7.30 -78.37
C ARG A 18 -16.13 5.77 -78.40
N ILE A 19 -15.87 5.13 -79.54
CA ILE A 19 -15.79 3.67 -79.64
C ILE A 19 -14.59 3.13 -78.85
N LYS A 20 -13.42 3.80 -78.90
CA LYS A 20 -12.27 3.44 -78.05
C LYS A 20 -12.63 3.54 -76.57
N THR A 21 -13.31 4.60 -76.17
CA THR A 21 -13.77 4.78 -74.79
C THR A 21 -14.74 3.67 -74.39
N ILE A 22 -15.73 3.37 -75.24
CA ILE A 22 -16.70 2.29 -75.02
C ILE A 22 -15.97 0.93 -74.89
N ASN A 23 -15.07 0.60 -75.81
CA ASN A 23 -14.27 -0.63 -75.76
C ASN A 23 -13.36 -0.71 -74.54
N ALA A 24 -12.79 0.42 -74.09
CA ALA A 24 -11.99 0.46 -72.87
C ALA A 24 -12.84 0.23 -71.62
N THR A 25 -14.11 0.65 -71.62
CA THR A 25 -15.04 0.48 -70.49
C THR A 25 -15.87 -0.81 -70.52
N LEU A 26 -16.05 -1.44 -71.69
CA LEU A 26 -16.79 -2.68 -71.87
C LEU A 26 -16.34 -3.84 -70.94
N PRO A 27 -15.02 -4.06 -70.75
CA PRO A 27 -14.52 -5.04 -69.79
C PRO A 27 -14.94 -4.74 -68.34
N SER A 28 -15.06 -3.46 -67.98
CA SER A 28 -15.49 -3.01 -66.65
C SER A 28 -16.96 -3.31 -66.37
N PHE A 29 -17.78 -3.53 -67.41
CA PHE A 29 -19.19 -3.92 -67.31
C PHE A 29 -19.43 -5.38 -67.74
N SER A 30 -18.37 -6.19 -67.82
CA SER A 30 -18.52 -7.62 -68.11
C SER A 30 -19.17 -8.34 -66.93
N LEU A 31 -19.94 -9.40 -67.21
CA LEU A 31 -20.57 -10.25 -66.19
C LEU A 31 -19.55 -10.73 -65.16
N LYS A 32 -18.36 -11.16 -65.62
CA LYS A 32 -17.25 -11.60 -64.78
C LYS A 32 -16.79 -10.53 -63.78
N THR A 33 -16.76 -9.26 -64.20
CA THR A 33 -16.38 -8.15 -63.33
C THR A 33 -17.47 -7.88 -62.28
N VAL A 34 -18.74 -7.98 -62.66
CA VAL A 34 -19.88 -7.82 -61.74
C VAL A 34 -19.91 -8.95 -60.71
N GLU A 35 -19.74 -10.20 -61.12
CA GLU A 35 -19.65 -11.36 -60.22
C GLU A 35 -18.51 -11.21 -59.21
N ALA A 36 -17.32 -10.80 -59.66
CA ALA A 36 -16.19 -10.55 -58.76
C ALA A 36 -16.47 -9.43 -57.73
N LEU A 37 -17.18 -8.37 -58.13
CA LEU A 37 -17.57 -7.29 -57.21
C LEU A 37 -18.63 -7.75 -56.20
N VAL A 38 -19.58 -8.60 -56.62
CA VAL A 38 -20.59 -9.20 -55.73
C VAL A 38 -19.92 -10.12 -54.71
N ASP A 39 -19.02 -11.00 -55.14
CA ASP A 39 -18.23 -11.86 -54.25
C ASP A 39 -17.47 -11.06 -53.19
N VAL A 40 -16.84 -9.96 -53.60
CA VAL A 40 -16.13 -9.06 -52.68
C VAL A 40 -17.12 -8.40 -51.72
N LEU A 41 -18.26 -7.92 -52.22
CA LEU A 41 -19.29 -7.27 -51.40
C LEU A 41 -19.83 -8.24 -50.34
N GLU A 42 -20.17 -9.46 -50.71
CA GLU A 42 -20.66 -10.49 -49.79
C GLU A 42 -19.62 -10.81 -48.70
N ARG A 43 -18.35 -10.98 -49.08
CA ARG A 43 -17.26 -11.19 -48.11
C ARG A 43 -17.11 -10.02 -47.15
N THR A 44 -17.23 -8.77 -47.65
CA THR A 44 -17.15 -7.59 -46.78
C THR A 44 -18.35 -7.48 -45.84
N GLN A 45 -19.56 -7.85 -46.28
CA GLN A 45 -20.75 -7.86 -45.43
C GLN A 45 -20.63 -8.90 -44.31
N LEU A 46 -20.13 -10.10 -44.63
CA LEU A 46 -19.84 -11.13 -43.62
C LEU A 46 -18.79 -10.68 -42.61
N ALA A 47 -17.71 -10.04 -43.09
CA ALA A 47 -16.67 -9.50 -42.22
C ALA A 47 -17.22 -8.41 -41.29
N ASN A 48 -18.07 -7.51 -41.80
CA ASN A 48 -18.72 -6.48 -41.01
C ASN A 48 -19.65 -7.08 -39.95
N ALA A 49 -20.44 -8.10 -40.29
CA ALA A 49 -21.32 -8.78 -39.33
C ALA A 49 -20.53 -9.45 -38.19
N ALA A 50 -19.44 -10.15 -38.52
CA ALA A 50 -18.56 -10.73 -37.51
C ALA A 50 -17.88 -9.66 -36.63
N GLN A 51 -17.57 -8.50 -37.21
CA GLN A 51 -17.02 -7.38 -36.46
C GLN A 51 -18.04 -6.75 -35.51
N ASP A 52 -19.30 -6.62 -35.92
CA ASP A 52 -20.39 -6.16 -35.05
C ASP A 52 -20.61 -7.11 -33.86
N ASP A 53 -20.58 -8.43 -34.09
CA ASP A 53 -20.66 -9.41 -33.01
C ASP A 53 -19.52 -9.24 -31.99
N HIS A 54 -18.30 -9.01 -32.49
CA HIS A 54 -17.14 -8.77 -31.63
C HIS A 54 -17.25 -7.44 -30.88
N ILE A 55 -17.76 -6.37 -31.51
CA ILE A 55 -18.01 -5.08 -30.84
C ILE A 55 -19.03 -5.27 -29.71
N ASN A 56 -20.13 -5.99 -29.96
CA ASN A 56 -21.14 -6.29 -28.95
C ASN A 56 -20.55 -7.12 -27.80
N GLN A 57 -19.69 -8.10 -28.12
CA GLN A 57 -18.98 -8.86 -27.10
C GLN A 57 -18.05 -7.98 -26.25
N GLN A 58 -17.32 -7.05 -26.88
CA GLN A 58 -16.44 -6.11 -26.19
C GLN A 58 -17.23 -5.16 -25.29
N GLN A 59 -18.37 -4.65 -25.74
CA GLN A 59 -19.23 -3.77 -24.94
C GLN A 59 -19.70 -4.49 -23.67
N ASN A 60 -20.18 -5.72 -23.79
CA ASN A 60 -20.57 -6.53 -22.62
C ASN A 60 -19.43 -6.72 -21.61
N ARG A 61 -18.18 -6.86 -22.09
CA ARG A 61 -17.01 -6.97 -21.20
C ARG A 61 -16.68 -5.66 -20.51
N ILE A 62 -16.83 -4.53 -21.19
CA ILE A 62 -16.64 -3.19 -20.61
C ILE A 62 -17.65 -3.00 -19.48
N ASP A 63 -18.92 -3.27 -19.74
CA ASP A 63 -20.00 -3.09 -18.74
C ASP A 63 -19.76 -3.95 -17.48
N GLN A 64 -19.26 -5.19 -17.66
CA GLN A 64 -18.88 -6.06 -16.53
C GLN A 64 -17.69 -5.51 -15.74
N LEU A 65 -16.68 -4.96 -16.42
CA LEU A 65 -15.51 -4.37 -15.77
C LEU A 65 -15.86 -3.11 -14.99
N GLU A 66 -16.71 -2.24 -15.57
CA GLU A 66 -17.19 -1.03 -14.90
C GLU A 66 -17.99 -1.38 -13.64
N SER A 67 -18.87 -2.37 -13.73
CA SER A 67 -19.63 -2.88 -12.57
C SER A 67 -18.73 -3.40 -11.46
N LYS A 68 -17.73 -4.24 -11.81
CA LYS A 68 -16.75 -4.76 -10.85
C LYS A 68 -15.88 -3.65 -10.24
N SER A 69 -15.47 -2.67 -11.05
CA SER A 69 -14.70 -1.52 -10.57
C SER A 69 -15.49 -0.71 -9.55
N ALA A 70 -16.77 -0.46 -9.82
CA ALA A 70 -17.64 0.24 -8.88
C ALA A 70 -17.84 -0.56 -7.58
N GLU A 71 -17.98 -1.88 -7.66
CA GLU A 71 -18.07 -2.74 -6.48
C GLU A 71 -16.79 -2.71 -5.64
N LEU A 72 -15.62 -2.83 -6.28
CA LEU A 72 -14.33 -2.73 -5.60
C LEU A 72 -14.15 -1.37 -4.95
N GLY A 73 -14.56 -0.28 -5.61
CA GLY A 73 -14.58 1.06 -5.02
C GLY A 73 -15.41 1.14 -3.73
N ARG A 74 -16.61 0.54 -3.73
CA ARG A 74 -17.46 0.46 -2.52
C ARG A 74 -16.81 -0.38 -1.42
N ARG A 75 -16.24 -1.54 -1.74
CA ARG A 75 -15.54 -2.38 -0.76
C ARG A 75 -14.32 -1.68 -0.17
N LEU A 76 -13.53 -1.01 -0.99
CA LEU A 76 -12.37 -0.24 -0.53
C LEU A 76 -12.81 0.86 0.44
N TYR A 77 -13.89 1.57 0.13
CA TYR A 77 -14.46 2.56 1.04
C TYR A 77 -14.94 1.94 2.37
N GLN A 78 -15.48 0.72 2.33
CA GLN A 78 -15.93 0.00 3.52
C GLN A 78 -14.78 -0.54 4.39
N TYR A 79 -13.65 -0.90 3.78
CA TYR A 79 -12.46 -1.39 4.49
C TYR A 79 -11.44 -0.30 4.83
N SER A 80 -11.44 0.82 4.12
CA SER A 80 -10.70 1.98 4.55
C SER A 80 -11.41 2.52 5.78
N MET A 81 -10.77 2.39 6.94
CA MET A 81 -11.02 3.33 8.05
C MET A 81 -11.15 4.73 7.46
N GLU A 82 -12.14 5.51 7.90
CA GLU A 82 -12.33 6.87 7.39
C GLU A 82 -10.99 7.60 7.45
N PRO A 83 -10.57 8.37 6.43
CA PRO A 83 -9.32 9.13 6.50
C PRO A 83 -9.24 9.90 7.82
N GLY A 84 -8.22 9.62 8.64
CA GLY A 84 -8.11 10.22 9.97
C GLY A 84 -8.67 9.38 11.13
N GLU A 85 -9.31 8.23 10.92
CA GLU A 85 -9.80 7.35 11.99
C GLU A 85 -8.66 6.52 12.60
N ALA A 86 -7.72 6.05 11.79
CA ALA A 86 -6.50 5.41 12.29
C ALA A 86 -5.65 6.42 13.09
N GLU A 87 -5.50 7.64 12.58
CA GLU A 87 -4.80 8.74 13.25
C GLU A 87 -5.52 9.17 14.53
N ARG A 88 -6.86 9.24 14.51
CA ARG A 88 -7.66 9.50 15.72
C ARG A 88 -7.52 8.37 16.73
N ARG A 89 -7.49 7.12 16.29
CA ARG A 89 -7.32 5.97 17.18
C ARG A 89 -5.92 5.92 17.78
N ILE A 90 -4.89 6.24 17.00
CA ILE A 90 -3.50 6.39 17.48
C ILE A 90 -3.43 7.54 18.48
N ALA A 91 -3.96 8.72 18.16
CA ALA A 91 -3.96 9.87 19.06
C ALA A 91 -4.79 9.62 20.34
N GLU A 92 -5.92 8.90 20.24
CA GLU A 92 -6.70 8.48 21.39
C GLU A 92 -5.92 7.48 22.24
N LEU A 93 -5.26 6.50 21.63
CA LEU A 93 -4.42 5.54 22.33
C LEU A 93 -3.25 6.24 23.01
N GLU A 94 -2.52 7.11 22.33
CA GLU A 94 -1.42 7.93 22.86
C GLU A 94 -1.88 8.83 24.02
N SER A 95 -3.03 9.50 23.86
CA SER A 95 -3.68 10.29 24.91
C SER A 95 -4.08 9.45 26.12
N ARG A 96 -4.50 8.20 25.89
CA ARG A 96 -4.86 7.24 26.94
C ARG A 96 -3.65 6.54 27.56
N THR A 97 -2.48 6.52 26.91
CA THR A 97 -1.35 5.66 27.31
C THR A 97 -0.18 6.34 28.00
N GLY A 98 -0.16 7.64 28.26
CA GLY A 98 0.87 8.11 29.18
C GLY A 98 0.86 9.57 29.56
N THR A 99 0.90 9.81 30.87
CA THR A 99 1.45 11.06 31.39
C THR A 99 2.92 11.18 31.00
N ILE A 100 3.47 12.39 30.98
CA ILE A 100 4.91 12.63 30.75
C ILE A 100 5.78 11.72 31.65
N ALA A 101 5.34 11.46 32.88
CA ALA A 101 6.04 10.57 33.80
C ALA A 101 6.15 9.12 33.30
N ILE A 102 5.10 8.56 32.70
CA ILE A 102 5.13 7.20 32.14
C ILE A 102 6.12 7.14 30.96
N HIS A 103 6.07 8.14 30.08
CA HIS A 103 6.97 8.23 28.92
C HIS A 103 8.44 8.33 29.36
N ASP A 104 8.73 9.14 30.38
CA ASP A 104 10.08 9.31 30.93
C ASP A 104 10.65 7.99 31.50
N VAL A 105 9.80 7.18 32.16
CA VAL A 105 10.19 5.88 32.71
C VAL A 105 10.49 4.86 31.60
N ILE A 106 9.64 4.80 30.56
CA ILE A 106 9.87 3.92 29.40
C ILE A 106 11.16 4.33 28.67
N ALA A 107 11.36 5.61 28.42
CA ALA A 107 12.56 6.14 27.77
C ALA A 107 13.82 5.82 28.60
N GLU A 108 13.72 5.91 29.93
CA GLU A 108 14.80 5.54 30.83
C GLU A 108 15.17 4.06 30.75
N ARG A 109 14.17 3.16 30.78
CA ARG A 109 14.39 1.71 30.63
C ARG A 109 15.04 1.38 29.28
N GLN A 110 14.58 1.99 28.19
CA GLN A 110 15.18 1.83 26.88
C GLN A 110 16.64 2.31 26.84
N ARG A 111 16.96 3.44 27.47
CA ARG A 111 18.33 3.94 27.55
C ARG A 111 19.24 3.04 28.39
N GLN A 112 18.73 2.41 29.45
CA GLN A 112 19.51 1.41 30.21
C GLN A 112 19.95 0.24 29.31
N GLN A 113 19.04 -0.27 28.47
CA GLN A 113 19.36 -1.37 27.55
C GLN A 113 20.27 -0.91 26.40
N THR A 114 19.91 0.17 25.71
CA THR A 114 20.53 0.56 24.44
C THR A 114 21.81 1.38 24.58
N VAL A 115 21.91 2.22 25.62
CA VAL A 115 23.04 3.13 25.82
C VAL A 115 23.97 2.63 26.92
N LYS A 116 23.42 2.05 27.99
CA LYS A 116 24.22 1.50 29.10
C LYS A 116 24.61 0.04 28.90
N GLY A 117 23.96 -0.65 27.96
CA GLY A 117 24.24 -2.06 27.67
C GLY A 117 23.71 -3.02 28.75
N PHE A 118 22.77 -2.57 29.59
CA PHE A 118 22.16 -3.41 30.62
C PHE A 118 21.11 -4.31 29.96
N SER A 119 21.57 -5.47 29.48
CA SER A 119 20.75 -6.43 28.73
C SER A 119 19.76 -7.17 29.62
N VAL A 120 18.65 -7.63 29.05
CA VAL A 120 17.65 -8.43 29.78
C VAL A 120 18.22 -9.77 30.24
N GLU A 121 19.15 -10.35 29.49
CA GLU A 121 19.85 -11.59 29.86
C GLU A 121 20.75 -11.39 31.07
N GLN A 122 21.36 -10.20 31.21
CA GLN A 122 22.11 -9.84 32.41
C GLN A 122 21.17 -9.65 33.59
N ASP A 123 20.02 -8.99 33.39
CA ASP A 123 18.99 -8.84 34.42
C ASP A 123 18.57 -10.21 34.99
N ASP A 124 18.44 -11.23 34.13
CA ASP A 124 18.07 -12.60 34.52
C ASP A 124 19.12 -13.32 35.38
N THR A 125 20.37 -12.82 35.43
CA THR A 125 21.41 -13.36 36.32
C THR A 125 21.28 -12.88 37.76
N TYR A 126 20.49 -11.84 38.01
CA TYR A 126 20.29 -11.29 39.34
C TYR A 126 19.20 -12.06 40.09
N VAL A 127 19.57 -12.63 41.24
CA VAL A 127 18.69 -13.52 42.04
C VAL A 127 18.42 -12.97 43.45
N GLY A 128 19.16 -11.97 43.90
CA GLY A 128 19.11 -11.43 45.27
C GLY A 128 18.40 -10.08 45.39
N PHE A 129 17.34 -9.83 44.61
CA PHE A 129 16.66 -8.52 44.54
C PHE A 129 17.59 -7.35 44.16
N GLN A 130 18.69 -7.62 43.44
CA GLN A 130 19.71 -6.60 43.15
C GLN A 130 19.15 -5.42 42.33
N LEU A 131 18.25 -5.69 41.38
CA LEU A 131 17.54 -4.64 40.62
C LEU A 131 16.66 -3.79 41.54
N SER A 132 15.92 -4.41 42.47
CA SER A 132 15.10 -3.71 43.46
C SER A 132 15.95 -2.91 44.46
N ALA A 133 17.07 -3.46 44.92
CA ALA A 133 17.99 -2.81 45.84
C ALA A 133 18.63 -1.57 45.20
N ALA A 134 19.04 -1.67 43.93
CA ALA A 134 19.49 -0.51 43.16
C ALA A 134 18.38 0.54 42.98
N ALA A 135 17.11 0.11 42.81
CA ALA A 135 15.99 1.04 42.75
C ALA A 135 15.81 1.82 44.07
N ILE A 136 15.92 1.14 45.22
CA ILE A 136 15.89 1.79 46.56
C ILE A 136 16.98 2.84 46.67
N CYS A 137 18.20 2.55 46.21
CA CYS A 137 19.31 3.51 46.23
C CYS A 137 19.01 4.77 45.41
N TYR A 138 18.22 4.68 44.34
CA TYR A 138 17.77 5.88 43.61
C TYR A 138 16.59 6.59 44.30
N ILE A 139 15.71 5.87 45.02
CA ILE A 139 14.64 6.50 45.81
C ILE A 139 15.22 7.27 46.99
N GLU A 140 16.18 6.65 47.70
CA GLU A 140 16.84 7.19 48.89
C GLU A 140 18.38 7.16 48.72
N PRO A 141 18.97 8.12 47.97
CA PRO A 141 20.41 8.13 47.70
C PRO A 141 21.31 8.19 48.93
N MET A 142 20.79 8.64 50.07
CA MET A 142 21.53 8.67 51.34
C MET A 142 21.73 7.27 51.92
N GLU A 143 20.86 6.31 51.58
CA GLU A 143 20.93 4.91 52.05
C GLU A 143 21.65 4.01 51.05
N ALA A 144 22.23 4.57 49.97
CA ALA A 144 22.84 3.78 48.92
C ALA A 144 23.99 2.89 49.42
N GLU A 145 24.76 3.33 50.42
CA GLU A 145 25.83 2.53 51.04
C GLU A 145 25.30 1.23 51.68
N SER A 146 24.06 1.24 52.16
CA SER A 146 23.42 0.10 52.82
C SER A 146 22.84 -0.92 51.83
N TYR A 147 22.45 -0.49 50.64
CA TYR A 147 21.63 -1.28 49.71
C TYR A 147 22.23 -1.45 48.31
N TRP A 148 23.25 -0.69 47.93
CA TRP A 148 23.83 -0.81 46.59
C TRP A 148 24.41 -2.22 46.42
N PRO A 149 24.07 -2.95 45.33
CA PRO A 149 24.54 -4.32 45.16
C PRO A 149 26.07 -4.38 45.20
N ALA A 150 26.62 -5.18 46.11
CA ALA A 150 28.06 -5.23 46.37
C ALA A 150 28.90 -5.60 45.14
N ASP A 151 28.32 -6.37 44.20
CA ASP A 151 28.98 -6.82 42.98
C ASP A 151 28.83 -5.81 41.82
N TRP A 152 28.16 -4.68 42.03
CA TRP A 152 28.01 -3.62 41.02
C TRP A 152 29.04 -2.52 41.26
N HIS A 153 29.63 -1.99 40.19
CA HIS A 153 30.60 -0.91 40.31
C HIS A 153 29.98 0.36 40.91
N ASP A 154 30.53 0.86 42.01
CA ASP A 154 30.11 2.08 42.70
C ASP A 154 29.99 3.29 41.76
N ASP A 155 30.91 3.42 40.80
CA ASP A 155 30.92 4.51 39.80
C ASP A 155 29.70 4.49 38.85
N SER A 156 28.91 3.42 38.85
CA SER A 156 27.67 3.31 38.08
C SER A 156 26.49 4.00 38.77
N PHE A 157 26.57 4.18 40.09
CA PHE A 157 25.56 4.91 40.83
C PHE A 157 25.75 6.41 40.64
N LYS A 158 24.82 7.05 39.93
CA LYS A 158 24.89 8.49 39.60
C LYS A 158 23.56 9.16 39.94
N PRO A 159 23.27 9.39 41.24
CA PRO A 159 22.10 10.12 41.65
C PRO A 159 22.21 11.58 41.17
N THR A 160 21.06 12.13 40.81
CA THR A 160 20.89 13.50 40.33
C THR A 160 19.77 14.14 41.16
N ASP A 161 18.81 14.84 40.55
CA ASP A 161 17.63 15.33 41.24
C ASP A 161 16.60 14.23 41.56
N THR A 162 15.70 14.53 42.50
CA THR A 162 14.67 13.60 42.99
C THR A 162 13.82 13.01 41.88
N ARG A 163 13.31 13.83 40.95
CA ARG A 163 12.44 13.33 39.86
C ARG A 163 13.21 12.36 38.97
N ARG A 164 14.41 12.74 38.56
CA ARG A 164 15.23 11.90 37.68
C ARG A 164 15.65 10.59 38.37
N ASN A 165 15.89 10.61 39.67
CA ASN A 165 16.19 9.40 40.42
C ASN A 165 14.97 8.49 40.55
N LEU A 166 13.77 9.03 40.80
CA LEU A 166 12.52 8.25 40.78
C LEU A 166 12.27 7.59 39.42
N ILE A 167 12.59 8.27 38.32
CA ILE A 167 12.50 7.70 36.96
C ILE A 167 13.48 6.51 36.80
N LYS A 168 14.74 6.65 37.26
CA LYS A 168 15.73 5.55 37.24
C LYS A 168 15.29 4.37 38.11
N ALA A 169 14.76 4.65 39.30
CA ALA A 169 14.23 3.64 40.21
C ALA A 169 13.05 2.88 39.59
N ALA A 170 12.08 3.60 39.02
CA ALA A 170 10.94 2.99 38.35
C ALA A 170 11.37 2.12 37.15
N ALA A 171 12.36 2.56 36.38
CA ALA A 171 12.92 1.75 35.29
C ALA A 171 13.60 0.46 35.79
N LEU A 172 14.32 0.51 36.93
CA LEU A 172 14.90 -0.67 37.57
C LEU A 172 13.82 -1.62 38.15
N ILE A 173 12.72 -1.08 38.67
CA ILE A 173 11.57 -1.88 39.10
C ILE A 173 10.92 -2.59 37.91
N ILE A 174 10.75 -1.90 36.77
CA ILE A 174 10.27 -2.54 35.53
C ILE A 174 11.22 -3.66 35.11
N ALA A 175 12.54 -3.44 35.16
CA ALA A 175 13.52 -4.48 34.84
C ALA A 175 13.35 -5.74 35.71
N GLU A 176 13.10 -5.57 37.01
CA GLU A 176 12.84 -6.68 37.94
C GLU A 176 11.51 -7.40 37.63
N ILE A 177 10.44 -6.65 37.32
CA ILE A 177 9.16 -7.24 36.93
C ILE A 177 9.33 -8.05 35.64
N GLU A 178 9.97 -7.48 34.62
CA GLU A 178 10.25 -8.17 33.36
C GLU A 178 11.07 -9.45 33.59
N ARG A 179 12.03 -9.43 34.51
CA ARG A 179 12.81 -10.60 34.93
C ARG A 179 11.94 -11.70 35.55
N LEU A 180 11.03 -11.31 36.45
CA LEU A 180 10.09 -12.23 37.09
C LEU A 180 9.10 -12.82 36.07
N ASP A 181 8.55 -11.99 35.19
CA ASP A 181 7.60 -12.41 34.15
C ASP A 181 8.23 -13.46 33.21
N ARG A 182 9.51 -13.31 32.88
CA ARG A 182 10.25 -14.32 32.09
C ARG A 182 10.48 -15.64 32.81
N GLN A 183 10.44 -15.66 34.15
CA GLN A 183 10.61 -16.87 34.96
C GLN A 183 9.28 -17.60 35.22
N LEU A 184 8.14 -16.97 34.95
CA LEU A 184 6.84 -17.59 35.06
C LEU A 184 6.52 -18.39 33.76
N PRO A 185 6.17 -19.69 33.85
CA PRO A 185 5.68 -20.42 32.68
C PRO A 185 4.35 -19.83 32.19
N GLU A 186 4.10 -19.84 30.87
CA GLU A 186 2.93 -19.23 30.21
C GLU A 186 1.55 -19.70 30.74
N GLU A 187 1.48 -20.70 31.60
CA GLU A 187 0.24 -21.18 32.23
C GLU A 187 0.08 -20.59 33.65
N GLY A 188 -0.31 -19.32 33.73
CA GLY A 188 -0.44 -18.62 35.01
C GLY A 188 -1.44 -17.47 35.05
N LEU A 189 -2.36 -17.35 34.07
CA LEU A 189 -3.51 -16.45 34.08
C LEU A 189 -4.73 -17.10 33.45
#